data_AF-A0A957N9C3-F1
#
_entry.id   AF-A0A957N9C3-F1
#
_cell.length_a   1.000
_cell.length_b   1.000
_cell.length_c   1.000
_cell.angle_alpha   90.00
_cell.angle_beta   90.00
_cell.angle_gamma   90.00
#
_symmetry.space_group_name_H-M   'P 1'
#
loop_
_entity.id
_entity.type
_entity.pdbx_description
1 polymer ?
#
loop_
_entity_poly.entity_id
_entity_poly.type
_entity_poly.pdbx_seq_one_letter_code
_entity_poly.pdbx_strand_id
1 'polypeptide(L)'
;MTTADIAAMSDALRREISKNWWILLVQGICAILLGILLFTNPATTLISLAFVLGIFWIVGGIADIIGAFTGRGGNRHWFWQLLSGIIGVIVGFLFVSQPVVGAVALPFTMTLLLGIGAITSGIFNIIGAIMMRKEISGEIWMIIWGVVSILLGFWILSNLGAASVAYVYVAAIFAIIGGIISIFGAFRLRSLGRR
;
A
#
# COMPACT_ATOMS: atom_id res chain seq x y z
N MET A 1 25.01 29.27 -1.99
CA MET A 1 25.13 28.03 -1.20
C MET A 1 26.44 27.38 -1.60
N THR A 2 27.39 27.27 -0.67
CA THR A 2 28.73 26.77 -0.95
C THR A 2 28.74 25.24 -0.96
N THR A 3 29.75 24.63 -1.57
CA THR A 3 29.93 23.15 -1.56
C THR A 3 30.04 22.58 -0.14
N ALA A 4 30.54 23.37 0.81
CA ALA A 4 30.60 23.03 2.23
C ALA A 4 29.20 22.97 2.88
N ASP A 5 28.30 23.90 2.52
CA ASP A 5 26.92 23.91 3.04
C ASP A 5 26.14 22.67 2.59
N ILE A 6 26.35 22.23 1.34
CA ILE A 6 25.72 21.04 0.77
C ILE A 6 26.23 19.77 1.48
N ALA A 7 27.53 19.68 1.75
CA ALA A 7 28.13 18.55 2.46
C ALA A 7 27.60 18.44 3.90
N ALA A 8 27.61 19.55 4.65
CA ALA A 8 27.12 19.59 6.04
C ALA A 8 25.63 19.24 6.15
N MET A 9 24.79 19.74 5.23
CA MET A 9 23.37 19.39 5.14
C MET A 9 23.19 17.89 4.89
N SER A 10 23.98 17.30 3.99
CA SER A 10 23.89 15.88 3.66
C SER A 10 24.27 14.97 4.83
N ASP A 11 25.24 15.36 5.65
CA ASP A 11 25.67 14.61 6.82
C ASP A 11 24.66 14.70 7.97
N ALA A 12 24.06 15.86 8.18
CA ALA A 12 22.97 16.04 9.14
C ALA A 12 21.77 15.15 8.78
N LEU A 13 21.37 15.15 7.49
CA LEU A 13 20.29 14.30 6.99
C LEU A 13 20.62 12.80 7.17
N ARG A 14 21.84 12.37 6.83
CA ARG A 14 22.28 10.97 7.01
C ARG A 14 22.20 10.52 8.46
N ARG A 15 22.66 11.34 9.41
CA ARG A 15 22.60 11.01 10.85
C ARG A 15 21.16 10.86 11.33
N GLU A 16 20.28 11.76 10.90
CA GLU A 16 18.89 11.74 11.36
C GLU A 16 18.10 10.56 10.79
N ILE A 17 18.30 10.21 9.52
CA ILE A 17 17.74 8.98 8.95
C ILE A 17 18.36 7.77 9.64
N SER A 18 19.67 7.79 9.94
CA SER A 18 20.35 6.65 10.58
C SER A 18 19.82 6.32 11.97
N LYS A 19 19.30 7.29 12.74
CA LYS A 19 18.70 7.03 14.07
C LYS A 19 17.46 6.13 13.97
N ASN A 20 16.72 6.21 12.86
CA ASN A 20 15.46 5.50 12.67
C ASN A 20 15.64 4.12 12.02
N TRP A 21 16.88 3.61 11.94
CA TRP A 21 17.18 2.28 11.38
C TRP A 21 16.39 1.14 12.03
N TRP A 22 16.08 1.25 13.33
CA TRP A 22 15.34 0.24 14.07
C TRP A 22 13.88 0.14 13.60
N ILE A 23 13.28 1.24 13.12
CA ILE A 23 11.90 1.24 12.60
C ILE A 23 11.81 0.36 11.36
N LEU A 24 12.77 0.52 10.44
CA LEU A 24 12.86 -0.32 9.23
C LEU A 24 13.10 -1.79 9.56
N LEU A 25 13.88 -2.08 10.60
CA LEU A 25 14.12 -3.45 11.06
C LEU A 25 12.84 -4.09 11.58
N VAL A 26 12.13 -3.41 12.50
CA VAL A 26 10.86 -3.90 13.08
C VAL A 26 9.82 -4.07 11.98
N GLN A 27 9.70 -3.09 11.07
CA GLN A 27 8.81 -3.18 9.91
C GLN A 27 9.10 -4.42 9.07
N GLY A 28 10.39 -4.70 8.79
CA GLY A 28 10.79 -5.84 7.98
C GLY A 28 10.47 -7.18 8.65
N ILE A 29 10.75 -7.31 9.95
CA ILE A 29 10.41 -8.51 10.73
C ILE A 29 8.90 -8.73 10.75
N CYS A 30 8.12 -7.68 11.04
CA CYS A 30 6.66 -7.75 11.02
C CYS A 30 6.13 -8.15 9.65
N ALA A 31 6.67 -7.59 8.57
CA ALA A 31 6.24 -7.91 7.20
C ALA A 31 6.51 -9.39 6.84
N ILE A 32 7.66 -9.95 7.22
CA ILE A 32 7.97 -11.37 7.03
C ILE A 32 7.00 -12.24 7.83
N LEU A 33 6.82 -11.95 9.11
CA LEU A 33 5.92 -12.72 9.98
C LEU A 33 4.49 -12.71 9.43
N LEU A 34 3.98 -11.55 9.04
CA LEU A 34 2.66 -11.42 8.42
C LEU A 34 2.58 -12.22 7.13
N GLY A 35 3.58 -12.12 6.24
CA GLY A 35 3.61 -12.88 5.00
C GLY A 35 3.57 -14.40 5.23
N ILE A 36 4.33 -14.92 6.20
CA ILE A 36 4.29 -16.33 6.58
C ILE A 36 2.91 -16.73 7.14
N LEU A 37 2.31 -15.87 7.96
CA LEU A 37 0.98 -16.11 8.54
C LEU A 37 -0.11 -16.13 7.46
N LEU A 38 -0.05 -15.22 6.50
CA LEU A 38 -0.93 -15.18 5.32
C LEU A 38 -0.79 -16.44 4.46
N PHE A 39 0.41 -17.01 4.36
CA PHE A 39 0.65 -18.25 3.62
C PHE A 39 0.09 -19.50 4.32
N THR A 40 0.22 -19.57 5.64
CA THR A 40 -0.15 -20.74 6.42
C THR A 40 -1.63 -20.75 6.80
N ASN A 41 -2.17 -19.60 7.20
CA ASN A 41 -3.57 -19.43 7.55
C ASN A 41 -4.06 -18.02 7.14
N PRO A 42 -4.45 -17.84 5.86
CA PRO A 42 -4.90 -16.55 5.36
C PRO A 42 -6.17 -16.06 6.07
N ALA A 43 -7.10 -16.95 6.39
CA ALA A 43 -8.38 -16.57 7.00
C ALA A 43 -8.19 -15.95 8.38
N THR A 44 -7.49 -16.63 9.29
CA THR A 44 -7.24 -16.11 10.64
C THR A 44 -6.40 -14.84 10.59
N THR A 45 -5.37 -14.81 9.75
CA THR A 45 -4.50 -13.64 9.61
C THR A 45 -5.28 -12.41 9.12
N LEU A 46 -6.11 -12.56 8.09
CA LEU A 46 -6.93 -11.46 7.57
C LEU A 46 -7.96 -10.96 8.59
N ILE A 47 -8.54 -11.86 9.40
CA ILE A 47 -9.45 -11.49 10.50
C ILE A 47 -8.72 -10.64 11.54
N SER A 48 -7.52 -11.07 11.97
CA SER A 48 -6.70 -10.31 12.90
C SER A 48 -6.29 -8.95 12.33
N LEU A 49 -5.89 -8.90 11.05
CA LEU A 49 -5.60 -7.64 10.37
C LEU A 49 -6.82 -6.73 10.31
N ALA A 50 -7.98 -7.26 9.93
CA ALA A 50 -9.22 -6.47 9.85
C ALA A 50 -9.58 -5.87 11.22
N PHE A 51 -9.40 -6.61 12.30
CA PHE A 51 -9.63 -6.12 13.66
C PHE A 51 -8.67 -4.98 14.03
N VAL A 52 -7.37 -5.17 13.80
CA VAL A 52 -6.35 -4.14 14.07
C VAL A 52 -6.60 -2.91 13.22
N LEU A 53 -6.85 -3.07 11.91
CA LEU A 53 -7.17 -1.98 11.00
C LEU A 53 -8.43 -1.24 11.41
N GLY A 54 -9.45 -1.95 11.90
CA GLY A 54 -10.67 -1.36 12.44
C GLY A 54 -10.39 -0.43 13.62
N ILE A 55 -9.56 -0.86 14.57
CA ILE A 55 -9.13 -0.01 15.70
C ILE A 55 -8.36 1.22 15.18
N PHE A 56 -7.42 1.03 14.26
CA PHE A 56 -6.67 2.14 13.65
C PHE A 56 -7.58 3.16 12.98
N TRP A 57 -8.61 2.71 12.25
CA TRP A 57 -9.59 3.58 11.61
C TRP A 57 -10.48 4.33 12.60
N ILE A 58 -10.87 3.68 13.70
CA ILE A 58 -11.61 4.35 14.78
C ILE A 58 -10.74 5.46 15.40
N VAL A 59 -9.50 5.14 15.77
CA VAL A 59 -8.60 6.11 16.42
C VAL A 59 -8.27 7.26 15.47
N GLY A 60 -7.95 6.96 14.21
CA GLY A 60 -7.70 7.98 13.18
C GLY A 60 -8.94 8.83 12.92
N GLY A 61 -10.12 8.21 12.79
CA GLY A 61 -11.37 8.93 12.57
C GLY A 61 -11.74 9.85 13.74
N ILE A 62 -11.51 9.42 14.98
CA ILE A 62 -11.67 10.28 16.16
C ILE A 62 -10.69 11.46 16.10
N ALA A 63 -9.42 11.22 15.75
CA ALA A 63 -8.43 12.28 15.60
C ALA A 63 -8.83 13.30 14.51
N ASP A 64 -9.34 12.83 13.37
CA ASP A 64 -9.84 13.69 12.29
C ASP A 64 -11.05 14.52 12.71
N ILE A 65 -11.98 13.93 13.46
CA ILE A 65 -13.11 14.64 14.06
C ILE A 65 -12.59 15.75 14.96
N ILE A 66 -11.73 15.43 15.94
CA ILE A 66 -11.15 16.42 16.86
C ILE A 66 -10.44 17.53 16.08
N GLY A 67 -9.63 17.16 15.08
CA GLY A 67 -8.92 18.05 14.18
C GLY A 67 -9.84 19.05 13.47
N ALA A 68 -10.99 18.58 12.98
CA ALA A 68 -11.99 19.40 12.32
C ALA A 68 -12.60 20.47 13.24
N PHE A 69 -12.72 20.20 14.55
CA PHE A 69 -13.20 21.17 15.53
C PHE A 69 -12.10 22.17 15.95
N THR A 70 -10.85 21.74 16.05
CA THR A 70 -9.71 22.64 16.38
C THR A 70 -9.25 23.52 15.21
N GLY A 71 -9.48 23.09 13.95
CA GLY A 71 -9.08 23.82 12.73
C GLY A 71 -10.11 24.82 12.20
N ARG A 72 -11.20 25.08 12.94
CA ARG A 72 -12.35 25.91 12.52
C ARG A 72 -12.01 27.36 12.12
N GLY A 73 -10.84 27.87 12.54
CA GLY A 73 -10.45 29.27 12.34
C GLY A 73 -9.86 29.64 10.97
N GLY A 74 -9.60 28.69 10.06
CA GLY A 74 -8.97 29.04 8.77
C GLY A 74 -8.97 27.99 7.67
N ASN A 75 -9.54 26.80 7.90
CA ASN A 75 -9.40 25.69 6.96
C ASN A 75 -10.67 25.46 6.13
N ARG A 76 -10.63 25.76 4.82
CA ARG A 76 -11.74 25.51 3.87
C ARG A 76 -12.13 24.03 3.75
N HIS A 77 -11.29 23.14 4.29
CA HIS A 77 -11.43 21.68 4.23
C HIS A 77 -12.00 21.06 5.52
N TRP A 78 -12.40 21.86 6.53
CA TRP A 78 -12.87 21.34 7.83
C TRP A 78 -14.06 20.37 7.70
N PHE A 79 -14.98 20.64 6.76
CA PHE A 79 -16.13 19.77 6.50
C PHE A 79 -15.70 18.41 5.95
N TRP A 80 -14.72 18.38 5.04
CA TRP A 80 -14.17 17.15 4.49
C TRP A 80 -13.41 16.33 5.54
N GLN A 81 -12.72 16.99 6.47
CA GLN A 81 -12.08 16.34 7.62
C GLN A 81 -13.10 15.73 8.58
N LEU A 82 -14.18 16.46 8.89
CA LEU A 82 -15.25 15.94 9.74
C LEU A 82 -15.92 14.72 9.09
N LEU A 83 -16.25 14.81 7.80
CA LEU A 83 -16.93 13.74 7.07
C LEU A 83 -16.04 12.50 6.97
N SER A 84 -14.76 12.66 6.63
CA SER A 84 -13.80 11.54 6.60
C SER A 84 -13.60 10.92 7.98
N GLY A 85 -13.56 11.72 9.05
CA GLY A 85 -13.47 11.22 10.41
C GLY A 85 -14.70 10.39 10.83
N ILE A 86 -15.91 10.88 10.53
CA ILE A 86 -17.16 10.14 10.79
C ILE A 86 -17.17 8.83 10.01
N ILE A 87 -16.83 8.85 8.72
CA ILE A 87 -16.74 7.65 7.89
C ILE A 87 -15.70 6.68 8.45
N GLY A 88 -14.53 7.18 8.86
CA GLY A 88 -13.46 6.38 9.46
C GLY A 88 -13.91 5.67 10.73
N VAL A 89 -14.61 6.35 11.63
CA VAL A 89 -15.17 5.73 12.85
C VAL A 89 -16.22 4.69 12.51
N ILE A 90 -17.15 4.98 11.60
CA ILE A 90 -18.21 4.03 11.21
C ILE A 90 -17.60 2.78 10.60
N VAL A 91 -16.72 2.94 9.61
CA VAL A 91 -16.11 1.80 8.92
C VAL A 91 -15.18 1.03 9.88
N GLY A 92 -14.42 1.73 10.71
CA GLY A 92 -13.59 1.09 11.73
C GLY A 92 -14.43 0.28 12.73
N PHE A 93 -15.57 0.81 13.16
CA PHE A 93 -16.52 0.10 14.03
C PHE A 93 -17.11 -1.14 13.34
N LEU A 94 -17.46 -1.06 12.07
CA LEU A 94 -17.92 -2.20 11.28
C LEU A 94 -16.86 -3.30 11.19
N PHE A 95 -15.60 -2.93 11.01
CA PHE A 95 -14.47 -3.88 10.96
C PHE A 95 -14.22 -4.56 12.31
N VAL A 96 -14.37 -3.84 13.42
CA VAL A 96 -14.21 -4.41 14.77
C VAL A 96 -15.41 -5.30 15.13
N SER A 97 -16.61 -4.90 14.75
CA SER A 97 -17.85 -5.63 15.07
C SER A 97 -18.07 -6.86 14.20
N GLN A 98 -17.62 -6.80 12.93
CA GLN A 98 -17.68 -7.93 11.99
C GLN A 98 -16.32 -8.15 11.30
N PRO A 99 -15.30 -8.65 12.03
CA PRO A 99 -13.96 -8.86 11.49
C PRO A 99 -13.91 -9.80 10.28
N VAL A 100 -14.84 -10.77 10.22
CA VAL A 100 -14.96 -11.70 9.10
C VAL A 100 -15.34 -10.98 7.81
N VAL A 101 -16.26 -10.00 7.89
CA VAL A 101 -16.65 -9.20 6.72
C VAL A 101 -15.47 -8.35 6.26
N GLY A 102 -14.74 -7.72 7.18
CA GLY A 102 -13.53 -6.94 6.85
C GLY A 102 -12.44 -7.80 6.20
N ALA A 103 -12.22 -9.02 6.71
CA ALA A 103 -11.23 -9.96 6.21
C ALA A 103 -11.49 -10.39 4.74
N VAL A 104 -12.76 -10.48 4.35
CA VAL A 104 -13.16 -10.82 2.97
C VAL A 104 -13.22 -9.56 2.11
N ALA A 105 -13.83 -8.48 2.62
CA ALA A 105 -14.06 -7.26 1.87
C ALA A 105 -12.76 -6.58 1.44
N LEU A 106 -11.71 -6.63 2.26
CA LEU A 106 -10.42 -6.00 1.95
C LEU A 106 -9.75 -6.61 0.70
N PRO A 107 -9.38 -7.90 0.66
CA PRO A 107 -8.82 -8.51 -0.55
C PRO A 107 -9.77 -8.44 -1.75
N PHE A 108 -11.07 -8.61 -1.52
CA PHE A 108 -12.06 -8.61 -2.60
C PHE A 108 -12.14 -7.25 -3.29
N THR A 109 -12.21 -6.16 -2.52
CA THR A 109 -12.24 -4.79 -3.07
C THR A 109 -10.94 -4.47 -3.79
N MET A 110 -9.78 -4.82 -3.21
CA MET A 110 -8.50 -4.61 -3.88
C MET A 110 -8.39 -5.39 -5.19
N THR A 111 -8.86 -6.64 -5.20
CA THR A 111 -8.85 -7.49 -6.39
C THR A 111 -9.76 -6.93 -7.49
N LEU A 112 -10.94 -6.42 -7.12
CA LEU A 112 -11.84 -5.73 -8.06
C LEU A 112 -11.15 -4.52 -8.70
N LEU A 113 -10.51 -3.68 -7.88
CA LEU A 113 -9.77 -2.51 -8.35
C LEU A 113 -8.59 -2.91 -9.26
N LEU A 114 -7.89 -3.99 -8.93
CA LEU A 114 -6.83 -4.54 -9.77
C LEU A 114 -7.36 -5.06 -11.10
N GLY A 115 -8.52 -5.73 -11.13
CA GLY A 115 -9.15 -6.20 -12.37
C GLY A 115 -9.54 -5.05 -13.29
N ILE A 116 -10.23 -4.04 -12.75
CA ILE A 116 -10.63 -2.82 -13.49
C ILE A 116 -9.38 -2.06 -13.94
N GLY A 117 -8.40 -1.90 -13.06
CA GLY A 117 -7.13 -1.24 -13.35
C GLY A 117 -6.34 -1.96 -14.45
N ALA A 118 -6.27 -3.29 -14.42
CA ALA A 118 -5.57 -4.08 -15.42
C ALA A 118 -6.20 -3.92 -16.81
N ILE A 119 -7.53 -3.90 -16.93
CA ILE A 119 -8.20 -3.62 -18.20
C ILE A 119 -7.88 -2.20 -18.66
N THR A 120 -8.00 -1.22 -17.77
CA THR A 120 -7.77 0.19 -18.08
C THR A 120 -6.33 0.43 -18.55
N SER A 121 -5.34 -0.02 -17.78
CA SER A 121 -3.92 0.06 -18.13
C SER A 121 -3.60 -0.70 -19.42
N GLY A 122 -4.26 -1.84 -19.66
CA GLY A 122 -4.09 -2.60 -20.89
C GLY A 122 -4.56 -1.83 -22.13
N ILE A 123 -5.71 -1.15 -22.04
CA ILE A 123 -6.22 -0.26 -23.09
C ILE A 123 -5.24 0.90 -23.33
N PHE A 124 -4.77 1.55 -22.27
CA PHE A 124 -3.80 2.65 -22.38
C PHE A 124 -2.47 2.21 -23.03
N ASN A 125 -1.97 1.02 -22.71
CA ASN A 125 -0.75 0.49 -23.31
C ASN A 125 -0.91 0.24 -24.82
N ILE A 126 -2.06 -0.27 -25.25
CA ILE A 126 -2.35 -0.48 -26.68
C ILE A 126 -2.48 0.87 -27.41
N ILE A 127 -3.22 1.83 -26.84
CA ILE A 127 -3.34 3.17 -27.42
C ILE A 127 -1.97 3.86 -27.50
N GLY A 128 -1.18 3.79 -26.43
CA GLY A 128 0.17 4.34 -26.36
C GLY A 128 1.10 3.74 -27.40
N ALA A 129 1.06 2.41 -27.60
CA ALA A 129 1.84 1.74 -28.64
C ALA A 129 1.48 2.23 -30.05
N ILE A 130 0.20 2.48 -30.34
CA ILE A 130 -0.26 2.97 -31.65
C ILE A 130 0.13 4.45 -31.85
N MET A 131 0.07 5.25 -30.78
CA MET A 131 0.32 6.69 -30.81
C MET A 131 1.82 7.02 -30.89
N MET A 132 2.67 6.28 -30.17
CA MET A 132 4.12 6.51 -30.10
C MET A 132 4.92 5.65 -31.09
N ARG A 133 4.25 5.10 -32.12
CA ARG A 133 4.82 4.13 -33.06
C ARG A 133 5.97 4.61 -33.96
N LYS A 134 6.40 5.85 -33.80
CA LYS A 134 7.46 6.48 -34.60
C LYS A 134 8.64 6.94 -33.77
N GLU A 135 8.53 6.87 -32.44
CA GLU A 135 9.53 7.41 -31.51
C GLU A 135 10.14 6.34 -30.60
N ILE A 136 9.50 5.16 -30.47
CA ILE A 136 9.91 4.13 -29.50
C ILE A 136 10.24 2.80 -30.19
N SER A 137 11.47 2.31 -29.99
CA SER A 137 11.83 0.93 -30.30
C SER A 137 11.33 0.00 -29.19
N GLY A 138 10.26 -0.76 -29.44
CA GLY A 138 9.67 -1.67 -28.45
C GLY A 138 8.14 -1.77 -28.44
N GLU A 139 7.44 -1.21 -29.43
CA GLU A 139 5.96 -1.19 -29.51
C GLU A 139 5.31 -2.56 -29.30
N ILE A 140 5.92 -3.62 -29.84
CA ILE A 140 5.41 -4.99 -29.71
C ILE A 140 5.35 -5.42 -28.23
N TRP A 141 6.34 -5.03 -27.42
CA TRP A 141 6.35 -5.35 -25.99
C TRP A 141 5.23 -4.64 -25.24
N MET A 142 4.93 -3.39 -25.60
CA MET A 142 3.82 -2.63 -25.01
C MET A 142 2.47 -3.26 -25.38
N ILE A 143 2.30 -3.70 -26.63
CA ILE A 143 1.07 -4.39 -27.08
C ILE A 143 0.92 -5.72 -26.35
N ILE A 144 1.97 -6.54 -26.26
CA ILE A 144 1.92 -7.82 -25.54
C ILE A 144 1.52 -7.59 -24.09
N TRP A 145 2.16 -6.65 -23.38
CA TRP A 145 1.81 -6.34 -21.99
C TRP A 145 0.39 -5.80 -21.86
N GLY A 146 -0.05 -4.98 -22.82
CA GLY A 146 -1.42 -4.46 -22.89
C GLY A 146 -2.46 -5.58 -23.01
N VAL A 147 -2.25 -6.50 -23.95
CA VAL A 147 -3.15 -7.66 -24.15
C VAL A 147 -3.14 -8.58 -22.93
N VAL A 148 -1.96 -8.90 -22.38
CA VAL A 148 -1.84 -9.70 -21.15
C VAL A 148 -2.60 -9.05 -19.99
N SER A 149 -2.47 -7.73 -19.83
CA SER A 149 -3.17 -6.98 -18.79
C SER A 149 -4.69 -7.01 -18.95
N ILE A 150 -5.21 -6.89 -20.18
CA ILE A 150 -6.66 -7.00 -20.45
C ILE A 150 -7.15 -8.41 -20.14
N LEU A 151 -6.45 -9.45 -20.61
CA LEU A 151 -6.82 -10.84 -20.37
C LEU A 151 -6.80 -11.17 -18.87
N LEU A 152 -5.78 -10.68 -18.15
CA LEU A 152 -5.66 -10.83 -16.71
C LEU A 152 -6.79 -10.10 -15.99
N GLY A 153 -7.10 -8.86 -16.38
CA GLY A 153 -8.22 -8.12 -15.81
C GLY A 153 -9.56 -8.81 -16.05
N PHE A 154 -9.78 -9.31 -17.26
CA PHE A 154 -10.99 -10.09 -17.59
C PHE A 154 -11.09 -11.38 -16.77
N TRP A 155 -9.97 -12.12 -16.60
CA TRP A 155 -9.92 -13.32 -15.77
C TRP A 155 -10.23 -13.01 -14.30
N ILE A 156 -9.65 -11.95 -13.75
CA ILE A 156 -9.90 -11.49 -12.38
C ILE A 156 -11.38 -11.17 -12.18
N LEU A 157 -11.98 -10.39 -13.09
CA LEU A 157 -13.39 -9.98 -12.97
C LEU A 157 -14.36 -11.14 -13.15
N SER A 158 -14.01 -12.11 -14.00
CA SER A 158 -14.83 -13.31 -14.24
C SER A 158 -14.83 -14.27 -13.05
N ASN A 159 -13.74 -14.32 -12.27
CA ASN A 159 -13.64 -15.16 -11.08
C ASN A 159 -13.06 -14.39 -9.90
N LEU A 160 -13.84 -13.44 -9.41
CA LEU A 160 -13.41 -12.51 -8.37
C LEU A 160 -13.10 -13.20 -7.03
N GLY A 161 -13.80 -14.30 -6.73
CA GLY A 161 -13.55 -15.12 -5.55
C GLY A 161 -12.16 -15.77 -5.58
N ALA A 162 -11.85 -16.55 -6.62
CA ALA A 162 -10.54 -17.19 -6.74
C ALA A 162 -9.41 -16.16 -6.90
N ALA A 163 -9.65 -15.09 -7.67
CA ALA A 163 -8.68 -14.01 -7.84
C ALA A 163 -8.35 -13.32 -6.50
N SER A 164 -9.33 -13.17 -5.59
CA SER A 164 -9.10 -12.57 -4.28
C SER A 164 -8.19 -13.43 -3.40
N VAL A 165 -8.35 -14.75 -3.45
CA VAL A 165 -7.48 -15.69 -2.75
C VAL A 165 -6.08 -15.69 -3.35
N ALA A 166 -5.97 -15.69 -4.68
CA ALA A 166 -4.68 -15.57 -5.37
C ALA A 166 -3.95 -14.25 -4.99
N TYR A 167 -4.68 -13.14 -4.94
CA TYR A 167 -4.16 -11.85 -4.52
C TYR A 167 -3.57 -11.89 -3.10
N VAL A 168 -4.21 -12.58 -2.17
CA VAL A 168 -3.72 -12.76 -0.80
C VAL A 168 -2.36 -13.46 -0.77
N TYR A 169 -2.19 -14.54 -1.53
CA TYR A 169 -0.90 -15.24 -1.62
C TYR A 169 0.18 -14.40 -2.32
N VAL A 170 -0.19 -13.69 -3.39
CA VAL A 170 0.73 -12.77 -4.06
C VAL A 170 1.19 -11.67 -3.09
N ALA A 171 0.27 -11.07 -2.34
CA ALA A 171 0.57 -10.09 -1.30
C ALA A 171 1.48 -10.67 -0.21
N ALA A 172 1.28 -11.94 0.18
CA ALA A 172 2.13 -12.62 1.14
C ALA A 172 3.58 -12.76 0.63
N ILE A 173 3.78 -13.13 -0.64
CA ILE A 173 5.11 -13.18 -1.28
C ILE A 173 5.76 -11.80 -1.23
N PHE A 174 5.04 -10.77 -1.67
CA PHE A 174 5.54 -9.40 -1.66
C PHE A 174 5.86 -8.91 -0.24
N ALA A 175 5.07 -9.27 0.77
CA ALA A 175 5.35 -8.94 2.16
C ALA A 175 6.65 -9.60 2.67
N ILE A 176 6.90 -10.86 2.30
CA ILE A 176 8.14 -11.56 2.65
C ILE A 176 9.34 -10.90 1.95
N ILE A 177 9.27 -10.72 0.63
CA ILE A 177 10.36 -10.10 -0.15
C ILE A 177 10.63 -8.67 0.35
N GLY A 178 9.58 -7.87 0.50
CA GLY A 178 9.67 -6.51 1.02
C GLY A 178 10.25 -6.47 2.43
N GLY A 179 9.85 -7.40 3.29
CA GLY A 179 10.40 -7.51 4.64
C GLY A 179 11.88 -7.86 4.65
N ILE A 180 12.32 -8.79 3.78
CA ILE A 180 13.74 -9.11 3.59
C ILE A 180 14.51 -7.86 3.15
N ILE A 181 14.00 -7.13 2.15
CA ILE A 181 14.61 -5.89 1.65
C ILE A 181 14.70 -4.83 2.76
N SER A 182 13.64 -4.66 3.55
CA SER A 182 13.62 -3.72 4.69
C SER A 182 14.64 -4.06 5.76
N ILE A 183 14.84 -5.35 6.07
CA ILE A 183 15.88 -5.79 7.02
C ILE A 183 17.27 -5.46 6.48
N PHE A 184 17.56 -5.77 5.22
CA PHE A 184 18.84 -5.39 4.59
C PHE A 184 19.02 -3.87 4.57
N GLY A 185 17.96 -3.13 4.24
CA GLY A 185 17.92 -1.67 4.28
C GLY A 185 18.22 -1.10 5.67
N ALA A 186 17.67 -1.70 6.72
CA ALA A 186 17.91 -1.30 8.11
C ALA A 186 19.38 -1.44 8.50
N PHE A 187 20.01 -2.57 8.15
CA PHE A 187 21.44 -2.77 8.40
C PHE A 187 22.31 -1.82 7.59
N ARG A 188 21.96 -1.57 6.32
CA ARG A 188 22.64 -0.59 5.49
C ARG A 188 22.54 0.81 6.08
N LEU A 189 21.36 1.20 6.56
CA LEU A 189 21.13 2.51 7.16
C LEU A 189 21.88 2.68 8.50
N ARG A 190 21.93 1.63 9.33
CA ARG A 190 22.76 1.60 10.55
C ARG A 190 24.24 1.78 10.24
N SER A 191 24.72 1.24 9.12
CA SER A 191 26.13 1.37 8.73
C SER A 191 26.51 2.79 8.27
N LEU A 192 25.55 3.57 7.75
CA LEU A 192 25.75 4.95 7.32
C LEU A 192 25.89 5.93 8.48
N GLY A 193 25.25 5.66 9.62
CA GLY A 193 25.39 6.48 10.83
C GLY A 193 26.67 6.23 11.63
N ARG A 194 27.45 5.21 11.25
CA ARG A 194 28.72 4.84 11.89
C ARG A 194 29.97 5.36 11.15
N ARG A 195 29.81 5.95 9.96
CA ARG A 195 30.88 6.59 9.19
C ARG A 195 30.77 8.10 9.35
#